data_AF-A0A6I3LBT0-F1
#
_entry.id   AF-A0A6I3LBT0-F1
#
_cell.length_a   1.000
_cell.length_b   1.000
_cell.length_c   1.000
_cell.angle_alpha   90.00
_cell.angle_beta   90.00
_cell.angle_gamma   90.00
#
_symmetry.space_group_name_H-M   'P 1'
#
loop_
_entity.id
_entity.type
_entity.pdbx_description
1 polymer ?
#
loop_
_entity_poly.entity_id
_entity_poly.type
_entity_poly.pdbx_seq_one_letter_code
_entity_poly.pdbx_strand_id
1 'polypeptide(L)'
;MGGSVTRVDGWPVAPGTADLFTGRLKPAFERAFPGVTLHVYSGYRSYEDQVAIFTDRYRRSEHSPFGDYRWWDGSLWGRVSGEGTVAAPGTSNHQSGHALDIRDSGADAGVTVANNARSNWIRANAAAYGFSPAGYGFGEPWHIESTLGDPWVAISGGAQVAAVDEEEDDMPLTNDDIVKVAEKTREYVLAADLGGQSLKNRIRMTHEDVKFIKPRLLKARDAALTLVKELTTSISAKGLGIAGDTSNGRLVKRIGWIDKRARDAEIHDEDTAAALAGLTGAIRLIAEKQGVDVTAFLGENPQG
;
A
#
# COMPACT_ATOMS: atom_id res chain seq x y z
N MET A 1 9.94 17.41 -20.12
CA MET A 1 10.05 16.67 -21.40
C MET A 1 8.84 15.77 -21.48
N GLY A 2 7.98 15.93 -22.50
CA GLY A 2 6.71 15.19 -22.59
C GLY A 2 6.98 13.79 -23.15
N GLY A 3 7.02 12.78 -22.28
CA GLY A 3 6.98 11.40 -22.73
C GLY A 3 5.70 11.16 -23.55
N SER A 4 5.79 10.26 -24.52
CA SER A 4 4.68 9.90 -25.40
C SER A 4 3.46 9.48 -24.57
N VAL A 5 2.33 10.16 -24.77
CA VAL A 5 1.02 9.78 -24.20
C VAL A 5 0.25 9.01 -25.28
N THR A 6 -0.20 7.81 -24.96
CA THR A 6 -1.11 7.03 -25.81
C THR A 6 -2.57 7.35 -25.43
N ARG A 7 -3.50 7.34 -26.39
CA ARG A 7 -4.93 7.48 -26.08
C ARG A 7 -5.68 6.17 -26.26
N VAL A 8 -6.44 5.76 -25.24
CA VAL A 8 -7.34 4.60 -25.26
C VAL A 8 -8.75 5.06 -24.94
N ASP A 9 -9.71 4.78 -25.81
CA ASP A 9 -11.10 5.26 -25.69
C ASP A 9 -11.21 6.79 -25.47
N GLY A 10 -10.25 7.55 -26.01
CA GLY A 10 -10.15 9.01 -25.87
C GLY A 10 -9.39 9.49 -24.63
N TRP A 11 -9.02 8.61 -23.70
CA TRP A 11 -8.32 8.97 -22.47
C TRP A 11 -6.80 8.85 -22.60
N PRO A 12 -6.01 9.80 -22.07
CA PRO A 12 -4.56 9.67 -22.03
C PRO A 12 -4.17 8.51 -21.10
N VAL A 13 -3.21 7.68 -21.51
CA VAL A 13 -2.72 6.51 -20.78
C VAL A 13 -1.23 6.34 -21.05
N ALA A 14 -0.45 5.90 -20.06
CA ALA A 14 0.96 5.59 -20.28
C ALA A 14 1.11 4.48 -21.35
N PRO A 15 2.06 4.55 -22.29
CA PRO A 15 2.14 3.59 -23.40
C PRO A 15 2.13 2.12 -22.97
N GLY A 16 2.95 1.74 -21.98
CA GLY A 16 2.99 0.35 -21.47
C GLY A 16 1.66 -0.09 -20.84
N THR A 17 0.99 0.81 -20.12
CA THR A 17 -0.36 0.56 -19.57
C THR A 17 -1.38 0.36 -20.70
N ALA A 18 -1.31 1.16 -21.76
CA ALA A 18 -2.17 1.04 -22.93
C ALA A 18 -1.95 -0.29 -23.67
N ASP A 19 -0.71 -0.74 -23.80
CA ASP A 19 -0.37 -2.02 -24.44
C ASP A 19 -0.89 -3.22 -23.65
N LEU A 20 -0.74 -3.21 -22.31
CA LEU A 20 -1.31 -4.24 -21.45
C LEU A 20 -2.84 -4.26 -21.55
N PHE A 21 -3.49 -3.09 -21.52
CA PHE A 21 -4.94 -3.01 -21.58
C PHE A 21 -5.47 -3.50 -22.92
N THR A 22 -5.02 -2.90 -24.02
CA THR A 22 -5.55 -3.16 -25.37
C THR A 22 -5.07 -4.48 -25.96
N GLY A 23 -3.84 -4.89 -25.67
CA GLY A 23 -3.24 -6.11 -26.22
C GLY A 23 -3.52 -7.37 -25.40
N ARG A 24 -3.82 -7.25 -24.10
CA ARG A 24 -3.95 -8.41 -23.20
C ARG A 24 -5.28 -8.47 -22.46
N LEU A 25 -5.55 -7.51 -21.58
CA LEU A 25 -6.71 -7.57 -20.69
C LEU A 25 -8.04 -7.50 -21.45
N LYS A 26 -8.20 -6.50 -22.33
CA LYS A 26 -9.44 -6.27 -23.09
C LYS A 26 -9.80 -7.47 -23.99
N PRO A 27 -8.90 -8.01 -24.84
CA PRO A 27 -9.22 -9.20 -25.64
C PRO A 27 -9.57 -10.43 -24.79
N ALA A 28 -8.93 -10.61 -23.64
CA ALA A 28 -9.24 -11.71 -22.73
C ALA A 28 -10.63 -11.58 -22.10
N PHE A 29 -10.99 -10.37 -21.68
CA PHE A 29 -12.33 -10.07 -21.18
C PHE A 29 -13.41 -10.32 -22.25
N GLU A 30 -13.18 -9.84 -23.47
CA GLU A 30 -14.13 -10.00 -24.59
C GLU A 30 -14.33 -11.47 -25.00
N ARG A 31 -13.29 -12.32 -24.84
CA ARG A 31 -13.44 -13.77 -25.00
C ARG A 31 -14.28 -14.41 -23.90
N ALA A 32 -14.13 -13.94 -22.66
CA ALA A 32 -14.90 -14.44 -21.52
C ALA A 32 -16.38 -13.98 -21.55
N PHE A 33 -16.64 -12.82 -22.15
CA PHE A 33 -17.97 -12.23 -22.28
C PHE A 33 -18.27 -11.82 -23.74
N PRO A 34 -18.58 -12.79 -24.61
CA PRO A 34 -18.84 -12.51 -26.03
C PRO A 34 -19.94 -11.47 -26.23
N GLY A 35 -19.67 -10.48 -27.07
CA GLY A 35 -20.59 -9.37 -27.35
C GLY A 35 -20.53 -8.20 -26.36
N VAL A 36 -19.66 -8.26 -25.35
CA VAL A 36 -19.40 -7.16 -24.40
C VAL A 36 -17.99 -6.63 -24.62
N THR A 37 -17.85 -5.33 -24.83
CA THR A 37 -16.56 -4.64 -25.03
C THR A 37 -16.10 -3.96 -23.75
N LEU A 38 -14.82 -4.10 -23.40
CA LEU A 38 -14.20 -3.38 -22.27
C LEU A 38 -13.65 -2.03 -22.74
N HIS A 39 -13.85 -0.98 -21.94
CA HIS A 39 -13.45 0.39 -22.26
C HIS A 39 -12.73 1.05 -21.09
N VAL A 40 -11.80 1.95 -21.41
CA VAL A 40 -11.28 2.93 -20.46
C VAL A 40 -12.29 4.06 -20.32
N TYR A 41 -12.64 4.38 -19.08
CA TYR A 41 -13.52 5.49 -18.70
C TYR A 41 -12.76 6.64 -18.05
N SER A 42 -11.60 6.38 -17.43
CA SER A 42 -10.65 7.41 -17.01
C SER A 42 -9.23 6.85 -17.03
N GLY A 43 -8.27 7.62 -17.54
CA GLY A 43 -6.85 7.26 -17.61
C GLY A 43 -5.98 8.22 -16.79
N TYR A 44 -4.87 8.67 -17.34
CA TYR A 44 -4.04 9.72 -16.75
C TYR A 44 -4.85 10.97 -16.45
N ARG A 45 -4.57 11.58 -15.29
CA ARG A 45 -5.17 12.84 -14.86
C ARG A 45 -4.06 13.76 -14.37
N SER A 46 -4.02 15.00 -14.88
CA SER A 46 -3.04 15.98 -14.39
C SER A 46 -3.33 16.36 -12.93
N TYR A 47 -2.35 17.00 -12.28
CA TYR A 47 -2.58 17.55 -10.94
C TYR A 47 -3.70 18.59 -10.96
N GLU A 48 -3.73 19.44 -11.98
CA GLU A 48 -4.72 20.49 -12.17
C GLU A 48 -6.13 19.92 -12.37
N ASP A 49 -6.27 18.87 -13.19
CA ASP A 49 -7.54 18.17 -13.36
C ASP A 49 -7.99 17.52 -12.04
N GLN A 50 -7.05 16.93 -11.28
CA GLN A 50 -7.35 16.36 -9.98
C GLN A 50 -7.81 17.43 -8.97
N VAL A 51 -7.20 18.61 -8.97
CA VAL A 51 -7.65 19.76 -8.17
C VAL A 51 -9.05 20.19 -8.60
N ALA A 52 -9.32 20.29 -9.89
CA ALA A 52 -10.63 20.70 -10.39
C ALA A 52 -11.74 19.73 -9.94
N ILE A 53 -11.55 18.42 -10.13
CA ILE A 53 -12.54 17.42 -9.71
C ILE A 53 -12.67 17.37 -8.18
N PHE A 54 -11.56 17.46 -7.45
CA PHE A 54 -11.59 17.46 -5.98
C PHE A 54 -12.36 18.67 -5.44
N THR A 55 -12.08 19.86 -5.96
CA THR A 55 -12.74 21.10 -5.53
C THR A 55 -14.17 21.23 -6.04
N ASP A 56 -14.56 20.49 -7.08
CA ASP A 56 -15.96 20.36 -7.48
C ASP A 56 -16.74 19.51 -6.47
N ARG A 57 -16.14 18.41 -5.99
CA ARG A 57 -16.84 17.42 -5.14
C ARG A 57 -16.66 17.60 -3.64
N TYR A 58 -15.66 18.35 -3.20
CA TYR A 58 -15.35 18.62 -1.80
C TYR A 58 -15.34 20.12 -1.52
N ARG A 59 -15.64 20.49 -0.27
CA ARG A 59 -15.56 21.88 0.21
C ARG A 59 -14.81 21.96 1.53
N ARG A 60 -14.02 23.03 1.67
CA ARG A 60 -13.15 23.26 2.84
C ARG A 60 -13.99 23.55 4.08
N SER A 61 -13.70 22.85 5.17
CA SER A 61 -14.36 23.01 6.47
C SER A 61 -15.88 22.80 6.45
N GLU A 62 -16.41 22.20 5.40
CA GLU A 62 -17.83 21.85 5.32
C GLU A 62 -18.09 20.45 5.88
N HIS A 63 -19.29 20.29 6.43
CA HIS A 63 -19.78 18.99 6.85
C HIS A 63 -20.07 18.12 5.61
N SER A 64 -19.56 16.89 5.61
CA SER A 64 -19.87 15.91 4.57
C SER A 64 -21.13 15.13 4.92
N PRO A 65 -22.25 15.27 4.17
CA PRO A 65 -23.42 14.42 4.34
C PRO A 65 -23.14 12.94 4.03
N PHE A 66 -21.97 12.64 3.43
CA PHE A 66 -21.53 11.28 3.10
C PHE A 66 -20.56 10.70 4.15
N GLY A 67 -20.16 11.48 5.15
CA GLY A 67 -19.14 11.06 6.12
C GLY A 67 -17.72 10.94 5.55
N ASP A 68 -17.51 11.26 4.27
CA ASP A 68 -16.24 11.23 3.58
C ASP A 68 -15.51 12.58 3.70
N TYR A 69 -14.30 12.53 4.26
CA TYR A 69 -13.45 13.69 4.52
C TYR A 69 -12.02 13.44 4.05
N ARG A 70 -11.35 14.48 3.57
CA ARG A 70 -9.97 14.43 3.09
C ARG A 70 -9.16 15.62 3.64
N TRP A 71 -7.89 15.38 3.95
CA TRP A 71 -6.95 16.46 4.27
C TRP A 71 -6.22 16.88 3.00
N TRP A 72 -6.33 18.15 2.63
CA TRP A 72 -5.64 18.72 1.48
C TRP A 72 -5.37 20.21 1.70
N ASP A 73 -4.17 20.67 1.33
CA ASP A 73 -3.74 22.07 1.50
C ASP A 73 -3.91 22.58 2.94
N GLY A 74 -3.40 21.80 3.91
CA GLY A 74 -3.45 22.13 5.34
C GLY A 74 -4.85 22.19 5.96
N SER A 75 -5.90 21.81 5.22
CA SER A 75 -7.29 21.96 5.65
C SER A 75 -8.05 20.65 5.53
N LEU A 76 -9.09 20.48 6.36
CA LEU A 76 -10.05 19.38 6.24
C LEU A 76 -11.12 19.76 5.19
N TRP A 77 -11.42 18.84 4.28
CA TRP A 77 -12.41 19.00 3.23
C TRP A 77 -13.49 17.93 3.36
N GLY A 78 -14.76 18.33 3.37
CA GLY A 78 -15.90 17.42 3.38
C GLY A 78 -16.45 17.23 1.97
N ARG A 79 -16.77 15.99 1.60
CA ARG A 79 -17.44 15.69 0.34
C ARG A 79 -18.85 16.30 0.32
N VAL A 80 -19.20 17.04 -0.73
CA VAL A 80 -20.51 17.66 -0.92
C VAL A 80 -21.27 17.11 -2.13
N SER A 81 -20.58 16.44 -3.07
CA SER A 81 -21.18 15.92 -4.30
C SER A 81 -21.61 14.45 -4.20
N GLY A 82 -22.72 14.10 -4.86
CA GLY A 82 -23.20 12.72 -5.00
C GLY A 82 -22.38 11.84 -5.97
N GLU A 83 -21.48 12.42 -6.76
CA GLU A 83 -20.81 11.74 -7.89
C GLU A 83 -19.68 10.75 -7.52
N GLY A 84 -19.49 10.45 -6.24
CA GLY A 84 -18.48 9.50 -5.76
C GLY A 84 -17.30 10.16 -5.07
N THR A 85 -16.42 9.31 -4.51
CA THR A 85 -15.22 9.76 -3.79
C THR A 85 -14.13 10.17 -4.76
N VAL A 86 -13.23 11.05 -4.32
CA VAL A 86 -12.07 11.48 -5.11
C VAL A 86 -10.87 11.64 -4.19
N ALA A 87 -9.72 11.12 -4.60
CA ALA A 87 -8.46 11.28 -3.87
C ALA A 87 -8.07 12.76 -3.72
N ALA A 88 -7.35 13.09 -2.64
CA ALA A 88 -6.77 14.41 -2.50
C ALA A 88 -5.78 14.68 -3.66
N PRO A 89 -5.68 15.91 -4.19
CA PRO A 89 -4.70 16.22 -5.21
C PRO A 89 -3.27 15.91 -4.75
N GLY A 90 -2.52 15.23 -5.61
CA GLY A 90 -1.17 14.72 -5.31
C GLY A 90 -1.15 13.29 -4.76
N THR A 91 -2.31 12.69 -4.47
CA THR A 91 -2.41 11.31 -3.95
C THR A 91 -3.23 10.39 -4.85
N SER A 92 -3.60 10.84 -6.05
CA SER A 92 -4.42 10.06 -6.99
C SER A 92 -3.54 9.17 -7.86
N ASN A 93 -3.84 7.88 -7.92
CA ASN A 93 -3.09 6.93 -8.75
C ASN A 93 -3.24 7.23 -10.25
N HIS A 94 -4.28 7.96 -10.67
CA HIS A 94 -4.41 8.43 -12.05
C HIS A 94 -3.33 9.44 -12.44
N GLN A 95 -2.69 10.11 -11.48
CA GLN A 95 -1.61 11.06 -11.76
C GLN A 95 -0.30 10.37 -12.19
N SER A 96 -0.18 9.05 -12.01
CA SER A 96 0.97 8.28 -12.53
C SER A 96 0.77 7.84 -13.98
N GLY A 97 -0.48 7.75 -14.45
CA GLY A 97 -0.82 7.17 -15.76
C GLY A 97 -0.88 5.64 -15.77
N HIS A 98 -0.77 5.00 -14.61
CA HIS A 98 -0.89 3.54 -14.43
C HIS A 98 -2.27 3.08 -13.99
N ALA A 99 -3.03 3.95 -13.35
CA ALA A 99 -4.40 3.67 -12.97
C ALA A 99 -5.36 3.90 -14.15
N LEU A 100 -6.29 2.97 -14.30
CA LEU A 100 -7.41 3.04 -15.22
C LEU A 100 -8.71 2.81 -14.45
N ASP A 101 -9.70 3.66 -14.70
CA ASP A 101 -11.09 3.34 -14.39
C ASP A 101 -11.69 2.70 -15.65
N ILE A 102 -12.23 1.48 -15.51
CA ILE A 102 -12.79 0.73 -16.62
C ILE A 102 -14.31 0.62 -16.54
N ARG A 103 -14.94 0.51 -17.71
CA ARG A 103 -16.36 0.14 -17.84
C ARG A 103 -16.51 -0.86 -18.97
N ASP A 104 -17.67 -1.49 -19.09
CA ASP A 104 -17.97 -2.32 -20.24
C ASP A 104 -19.27 -1.91 -20.94
N SER A 105 -19.49 -2.44 -22.13
CA SER A 105 -20.64 -2.11 -22.98
C SER A 105 -21.93 -2.87 -22.60
N GLY A 106 -21.94 -3.55 -21.46
CA GLY A 106 -23.12 -4.22 -20.93
C GLY A 106 -24.32 -3.31 -20.76
N ALA A 107 -25.51 -3.89 -20.85
CA ALA A 107 -26.75 -3.18 -20.52
C ALA A 107 -26.98 -3.03 -18.99
N ASP A 108 -26.15 -3.69 -18.17
CA ASP A 108 -26.12 -3.55 -16.72
C ASP A 108 -24.89 -2.72 -16.29
N ALA A 109 -24.67 -2.58 -14.99
CA ALA A 109 -23.50 -1.87 -14.48
C ALA A 109 -22.16 -2.60 -14.72
N GLY A 110 -22.18 -3.89 -15.07
CA GLY A 110 -20.99 -4.65 -15.46
C GLY A 110 -19.83 -4.53 -14.47
N VAL A 111 -18.61 -4.26 -14.97
CA VAL A 111 -17.39 -4.12 -14.14
C VAL A 111 -17.46 -2.98 -13.12
N THR A 112 -18.42 -2.05 -13.24
CA THR A 112 -18.54 -0.89 -12.34
C THR A 112 -19.27 -1.17 -11.03
N VAL A 113 -19.83 -2.36 -10.86
CA VAL A 113 -20.48 -2.78 -9.60
C VAL A 113 -19.85 -4.08 -9.12
N ALA A 114 -19.53 -4.16 -7.83
CA ALA A 114 -18.88 -5.33 -7.26
C ALA A 114 -19.85 -6.52 -7.20
N ASN A 115 -19.30 -7.74 -7.08
CA ASN A 115 -20.05 -8.97 -6.85
C ASN A 115 -21.00 -9.39 -7.98
N ASN A 116 -20.68 -9.03 -9.23
CA ASN A 116 -21.29 -9.62 -10.41
C ASN A 116 -20.27 -10.38 -11.27
N ALA A 117 -20.75 -11.15 -12.26
CA ALA A 117 -19.90 -12.01 -13.06
C ALA A 117 -18.72 -11.29 -13.72
N ARG A 118 -18.93 -10.09 -14.28
CA ARG A 118 -17.89 -9.31 -14.99
C ARG A 118 -16.90 -8.67 -14.05
N SER A 119 -17.37 -8.03 -12.99
CA SER A 119 -16.50 -7.45 -11.95
C SER A 119 -15.65 -8.54 -11.27
N ASN A 120 -16.25 -9.70 -10.93
CA ASN A 120 -15.54 -10.83 -10.33
C ASN A 120 -14.51 -11.43 -11.28
N TRP A 121 -14.80 -11.44 -12.59
CA TRP A 121 -13.81 -11.88 -13.58
C TRP A 121 -12.60 -10.94 -13.61
N ILE A 122 -12.81 -9.62 -13.60
CA ILE A 122 -11.70 -8.65 -13.50
C ILE A 122 -10.90 -8.92 -12.22
N ARG A 123 -11.57 -9.05 -11.07
CA ARG A 123 -10.91 -9.33 -9.78
C ARG A 123 -10.01 -10.57 -9.83
N ALA A 124 -10.48 -11.63 -10.46
CA ALA A 124 -9.77 -12.91 -10.49
C ALA A 124 -8.70 -12.99 -11.58
N ASN A 125 -8.80 -12.20 -12.67
CA ASN A 125 -7.97 -12.39 -13.86
C ASN A 125 -7.05 -11.20 -14.19
N ALA A 126 -7.32 -9.99 -13.67
CA ALA A 126 -6.55 -8.79 -14.03
C ALA A 126 -5.03 -8.98 -13.84
N ALA A 127 -4.63 -9.66 -12.76
CA ALA A 127 -3.22 -9.91 -12.44
C ALA A 127 -2.47 -10.68 -13.55
N ALA A 128 -3.13 -11.66 -14.17
CA ALA A 128 -2.55 -12.43 -15.28
C ALA A 128 -2.27 -11.59 -16.53
N TYR A 129 -2.90 -10.40 -16.62
CA TYR A 129 -2.75 -9.47 -17.73
C TYR A 129 -1.98 -8.20 -17.35
N GLY A 130 -1.28 -8.20 -16.21
CA GLY A 130 -0.42 -7.10 -15.78
C GLY A 130 -1.18 -5.96 -15.09
N PHE A 131 -2.33 -6.26 -14.46
CA PHE A 131 -3.09 -5.28 -13.68
C PHE A 131 -3.41 -5.77 -12.27
N SER A 132 -3.25 -4.92 -11.27
CA SER A 132 -3.83 -5.10 -9.95
C SER A 132 -5.27 -4.60 -9.93
N PRO A 133 -6.25 -5.37 -9.44
CA PRO A 133 -7.62 -4.90 -9.23
C PRO A 133 -7.72 -4.07 -7.93
N ALA A 134 -6.85 -3.06 -7.80
CA ALA A 134 -6.61 -2.30 -6.58
C ALA A 134 -7.90 -1.67 -6.00
N GLY A 135 -8.82 -1.28 -6.87
CA GLY A 135 -10.12 -0.73 -6.54
C GLY A 135 -10.96 -1.53 -5.55
N TYR A 136 -10.82 -2.85 -5.54
CA TYR A 136 -11.51 -3.70 -4.56
C TYR A 136 -11.10 -3.41 -3.11
N GLY A 137 -9.89 -2.89 -2.89
CA GLY A 137 -9.42 -2.51 -1.56
C GLY A 137 -10.12 -1.27 -0.98
N PHE A 138 -10.78 -0.47 -1.83
CA PHE A 138 -11.42 0.79 -1.44
C PHE A 138 -12.82 0.99 -2.04
N GLY A 139 -13.46 -0.10 -2.48
CA GLY A 139 -14.87 -0.10 -2.89
C GLY A 139 -15.14 0.42 -4.31
N GLU A 140 -14.12 0.49 -5.16
CA GLU A 140 -14.20 0.97 -6.55
C GLU A 140 -13.83 -0.16 -7.52
N PRO A 141 -14.70 -1.18 -7.73
CA PRO A 141 -14.37 -2.40 -8.49
C PRO A 141 -13.95 -2.17 -9.96
N TRP A 142 -14.20 -0.97 -10.50
CA TRP A 142 -13.75 -0.54 -11.82
C TRP A 142 -12.30 -0.04 -11.85
N HIS A 143 -11.66 0.20 -10.71
CA HIS A 143 -10.33 0.78 -10.66
C HIS A 143 -9.26 -0.31 -10.71
N ILE A 144 -8.40 -0.25 -11.73
CA ILE A 144 -7.27 -1.17 -11.93
C ILE A 144 -5.97 -0.38 -12.11
N GLU A 145 -4.86 -0.96 -11.69
CA GLU A 145 -3.53 -0.35 -11.79
C GLU A 145 -2.59 -1.27 -12.53
N SER A 146 -1.86 -0.77 -13.55
CA SER A 146 -0.86 -1.60 -14.22
C SER A 146 0.27 -1.97 -13.28
N THR A 147 0.75 -3.21 -13.34
CA THR A 147 1.89 -3.68 -12.54
C THR A 147 3.25 -3.34 -13.17
N LEU A 148 3.26 -2.64 -14.30
CA LEU A 148 4.48 -2.03 -14.82
C LEU A 148 4.85 -0.90 -13.85
N GLY A 149 5.97 -1.04 -13.14
CA GLY A 149 6.55 0.06 -12.36
C GLY A 149 6.76 1.30 -13.24
N ASP A 150 6.87 2.48 -12.62
CA ASP A 150 6.80 3.80 -13.27
C ASP A 150 7.68 3.92 -14.54
N PRO A 151 7.12 3.77 -15.75
CA PRO A 151 7.84 3.82 -17.02
C PRO A 151 8.09 5.26 -17.47
N TRP A 152 7.58 6.28 -16.75
CA TRP A 152 8.01 7.66 -16.98
C TRP A 152 9.47 7.88 -16.55
N VAL A 153 10.01 7.01 -15.69
CA VAL A 153 11.45 6.92 -15.39
C VAL A 153 12.22 6.35 -16.59
N ALA A 154 11.65 5.40 -17.33
CA ALA A 154 12.32 4.71 -18.45
C ALA A 154 12.36 5.51 -19.77
N ILE A 155 11.47 6.48 -19.99
CA ILE A 155 11.35 7.22 -21.27
C ILE A 155 12.17 8.53 -21.27
N SER A 156 12.77 8.91 -20.13
CA SER A 156 13.54 10.16 -20.00
C SER A 156 15.03 10.05 -20.39
N GLY A 157 15.52 8.85 -20.74
CA GLY A 157 16.94 8.60 -21.02
C GLY A 157 17.18 8.09 -22.43
N GLY A 158 17.18 8.99 -23.41
CA GLY A 158 17.70 8.71 -24.76
C GLY A 158 19.21 8.51 -24.72
N ALA A 159 19.66 7.31 -24.39
CA ALA A 159 21.01 6.83 -24.66
C ALA A 159 20.90 5.38 -25.14
N GLN A 160 21.43 5.09 -26.32
CA GLN A 160 21.74 3.72 -26.70
C GLN A 160 22.71 3.18 -25.66
N VAL A 161 22.22 2.34 -24.75
CA VAL A 161 23.07 1.49 -23.94
C VAL A 161 23.19 0.16 -24.67
N ALA A 162 24.39 -0.07 -25.19
CA ALA A 162 24.90 -1.41 -25.41
C ALA A 162 24.71 -2.24 -24.14
N ALA A 163 24.60 -3.57 -24.27
CA ALA A 163 24.46 -4.51 -23.16
C ALA A 163 25.28 -4.08 -21.93
N VAL A 164 24.59 -3.72 -20.85
CA VAL A 164 25.18 -3.47 -19.53
C VAL A 164 24.74 -4.60 -18.62
N ASP A 165 25.74 -5.14 -17.95
CA ASP A 165 25.73 -6.17 -16.93
C ASP A 165 24.69 -5.92 -15.83
N GLU A 166 24.19 -7.01 -15.27
CA GLU A 166 23.36 -7.03 -14.07
C GLU A 166 24.18 -6.55 -12.84
N GLU A 167 23.48 -6.04 -11.81
CA GLU A 167 23.92 -5.68 -10.44
C GLU A 167 24.21 -4.18 -10.14
N GLU A 168 23.17 -3.44 -9.72
CA GLU A 168 23.30 -2.33 -8.75
C GLU A 168 22.06 -2.25 -7.81
N ASP A 169 21.87 -3.25 -6.94
CA ASP A 169 20.80 -3.23 -5.91
C ASP A 169 21.30 -3.56 -4.47
N ASP A 170 22.62 -3.48 -4.24
CA ASP A 170 23.28 -3.88 -2.99
C ASP A 170 24.09 -2.75 -2.32
N MET A 171 23.44 -1.63 -1.99
CA MET A 171 24.02 -0.65 -1.08
C MET A 171 23.49 -0.87 0.35
N PRO A 172 24.36 -1.23 1.33
CA PRO A 172 23.93 -1.44 2.71
C PRO A 172 23.44 -0.13 3.34
N LEU A 173 22.38 -0.23 4.16
CA LEU A 173 21.86 0.91 4.92
C LEU A 173 22.98 1.54 5.74
N THR A 174 23.10 2.87 5.66
CA THR A 174 24.07 3.59 6.47
C THR A 174 23.60 3.65 7.93
N ASN A 175 24.53 3.89 8.86
CA ASN A 175 24.18 4.09 10.26
C ASN A 175 23.18 5.25 10.45
N ASP A 176 23.24 6.27 9.60
CA ASP A 176 22.30 7.39 9.61
C ASP A 176 20.88 6.96 9.19
N ASP A 177 20.74 6.00 8.27
CA ASP A 177 19.44 5.47 7.85
C ASP A 177 18.81 4.60 8.95
N ILE A 178 19.64 3.84 9.68
CA ILE A 178 19.20 3.06 10.84
C ILE A 178 18.74 3.99 11.97
N VAL A 179 19.45 5.09 12.22
CA VAL A 179 19.07 6.09 13.22
C VAL A 179 17.75 6.78 12.82
N LYS A 180 17.57 7.16 11.54
CA LYS A 180 16.31 7.74 11.06
C LYS A 180 15.11 6.82 11.23
N VAL A 181 15.26 5.52 10.95
CA VAL A 181 14.20 4.54 11.15
C VAL A 181 13.87 4.41 12.64
N ALA A 182 14.89 4.31 13.50
CA ALA A 182 14.70 4.23 14.95
C ALA A 182 14.05 5.48 15.55
N GLU A 183 14.42 6.68 15.07
CA GLU A 183 13.81 7.95 15.47
C GLU A 183 12.35 8.03 15.05
N LYS A 184 12.02 7.57 13.84
CA LYS A 184 10.65 7.54 13.33
C LYS A 184 9.79 6.55 14.09
N THR A 185 10.31 5.35 14.39
CA THR A 185 9.63 4.39 15.28
C THR A 185 9.43 4.96 16.68
N ARG A 186 10.42 5.67 17.23
CA ARG A 186 10.31 6.37 18.52
C ARG A 186 9.26 7.47 18.48
N GLU A 187 9.17 8.23 17.38
CA GLU A 187 8.14 9.26 17.17
C GLU A 187 6.74 8.64 17.16
N TYR A 188 6.54 7.51 16.48
CA TYR A 188 5.26 6.77 16.52
C TYR A 188 4.91 6.26 17.92
N VAL A 189 5.90 5.78 18.67
CA VAL A 189 5.73 5.32 20.06
C VAL A 189 5.44 6.49 21.00
N LEU A 190 6.09 7.64 20.81
CA LEU A 190 5.85 8.87 21.59
C LEU A 190 4.52 9.54 21.24
N ALA A 191 4.07 9.46 19.99
CA ALA A 191 2.74 9.88 19.57
C ALA A 191 1.64 9.05 20.27
N ALA A 192 1.92 7.77 20.55
CA ALA A 192 1.08 6.94 21.41
C ALA A 192 1.18 7.31 22.92
N ASP A 193 2.27 7.97 23.33
CA ASP A 193 2.59 8.36 24.72
C ASP A 193 1.95 9.68 25.17
N LEU A 194 1.51 10.54 24.23
CA LEU A 194 0.79 11.81 24.53
C LEU A 194 -0.66 11.63 25.04
N GLY A 195 -0.96 10.48 25.64
CA GLY A 195 -1.91 10.41 26.75
C GLY A 195 -3.33 10.83 26.43
N GLY A 196 -3.97 10.21 25.43
CA GLY A 196 -5.43 10.15 25.32
C GLY A 196 -6.19 11.45 25.04
N GLN A 197 -5.57 12.64 25.10
CA GLN A 197 -6.22 13.91 24.71
C GLN A 197 -6.34 14.02 23.18
N SER A 198 -5.31 13.61 22.44
CA SER A 198 -5.32 13.58 20.97
C SER A 198 -6.34 12.55 20.42
N LEU A 199 -6.42 11.36 21.02
CA LEU A 199 -7.30 10.28 20.56
C LEU A 199 -8.78 10.53 20.89
N LYS A 200 -9.10 11.07 22.07
CA LYS A 200 -10.45 11.55 22.41
C LYS A 200 -10.96 12.58 21.40
N ASN A 201 -10.09 13.50 21.00
CA ASN A 201 -10.43 14.58 20.08
C ASN A 201 -10.49 14.13 18.62
N ARG A 202 -9.76 13.07 18.25
CA ARG A 202 -9.74 12.54 16.87
C ARG A 202 -10.83 11.51 16.56
N ILE A 203 -11.37 10.78 17.55
CA ILE A 203 -12.26 9.62 17.30
C ILE A 203 -13.61 9.71 18.05
N ARG A 204 -13.94 10.83 18.71
CA ARG A 204 -15.15 10.95 19.57
C ARG A 204 -15.31 9.74 20.52
N MET A 205 -14.21 9.25 21.07
CA MET A 205 -14.25 8.14 22.02
C MET A 205 -14.82 8.62 23.35
N THR A 206 -15.71 7.83 23.94
CA THR A 206 -16.22 8.16 25.26
C THR A 206 -15.13 7.99 26.31
N HIS A 207 -15.35 8.57 27.49
CA HIS A 207 -14.40 8.43 28.58
C HIS A 207 -14.19 6.96 29.01
N GLU A 208 -15.23 6.13 28.87
CA GLU A 208 -15.19 4.70 29.20
C GLU A 208 -14.44 3.86 28.16
N ASP A 209 -14.56 4.17 26.86
CA ASP A 209 -13.79 3.48 25.80
C ASP A 209 -12.28 3.66 26.00
N VAL A 210 -11.87 4.88 26.35
CA VAL A 210 -10.46 5.19 26.64
C VAL A 210 -9.98 4.46 27.91
N LYS A 211 -10.84 4.33 28.93
CA LYS A 211 -10.50 3.62 30.16
C LYS A 211 -10.30 2.12 29.91
N PHE A 212 -11.01 1.55 28.96
CA PHE A 212 -10.90 0.14 28.57
C PHE A 212 -9.71 -0.16 27.66
N ILE A 213 -9.41 0.71 26.69
CA ILE A 213 -8.36 0.48 25.68
C ILE A 213 -6.96 0.88 26.19
N LYS A 214 -6.87 1.92 27.03
CA LYS A 214 -5.59 2.47 27.51
C LYS A 214 -4.68 1.43 28.18
N PRO A 215 -5.15 0.54 29.08
CA PRO A 215 -4.27 -0.47 29.68
C PRO A 215 -3.67 -1.46 28.67
N ARG A 216 -4.39 -1.76 27.57
CA ARG A 216 -3.95 -2.71 26.53
C ARG A 216 -2.90 -2.08 25.61
N LEU A 217 -3.10 -0.83 25.21
CA LEU A 217 -2.11 -0.07 24.44
C LEU A 217 -0.82 0.16 25.24
N LEU A 218 -0.94 0.48 26.54
CA LEU A 218 0.23 0.62 27.42
C LEU A 218 1.00 -0.70 27.54
N LYS A 219 0.31 -1.84 27.65
CA LYS A 219 0.94 -3.16 27.68
C LYS A 219 1.65 -3.52 26.37
N ALA A 220 1.06 -3.18 25.22
CA ALA A 220 1.68 -3.39 23.91
C ALA A 220 2.93 -2.50 23.73
N ARG A 221 2.84 -1.22 24.13
CA ARG A 221 3.97 -0.28 24.16
C ARG A 221 5.11 -0.81 25.02
N ASP A 222 4.81 -1.26 26.24
CA ASP A 222 5.83 -1.73 27.17
C ASP A 222 6.50 -3.02 26.69
N ALA A 223 5.74 -3.91 26.02
CA ALA A 223 6.29 -5.09 25.36
C ALA A 223 7.23 -4.72 24.20
N ALA A 224 6.82 -3.78 23.34
CA ALA A 224 7.64 -3.30 22.23
C ALA A 224 8.93 -2.61 22.71
N LEU A 225 8.82 -1.74 23.72
CA LEU A 225 9.98 -1.07 24.33
C LEU A 225 10.93 -2.05 25.01
N THR A 226 10.41 -3.08 25.66
CA THR A 226 11.23 -4.16 26.23
C THR A 226 11.97 -4.90 25.13
N LEU A 227 11.30 -5.21 24.02
CA LEU A 227 11.91 -5.91 22.88
C LEU A 227 13.01 -5.09 22.22
N VAL A 228 12.77 -3.80 21.98
CA VAL A 228 13.78 -2.87 21.44
C VAL A 228 14.97 -2.75 22.39
N LYS A 229 14.73 -2.62 23.69
CA LYS A 229 15.79 -2.52 24.69
C LYS A 229 16.63 -3.80 24.78
N GLU A 230 16.01 -4.97 24.70
CA GLU A 230 16.70 -6.26 24.66
C GLU A 230 17.50 -6.43 23.37
N LEU A 231 16.97 -5.99 22.22
CA LEU A 231 17.67 -6.02 20.94
C LEU A 231 18.92 -5.12 20.99
N THR A 232 18.76 -3.86 21.43
CA THR A 232 19.86 -2.89 21.55
C THR A 232 20.91 -3.35 22.56
N THR A 233 20.49 -3.97 23.67
CA THR A 233 21.43 -4.54 24.67
C THR A 233 22.16 -5.76 24.12
N SER A 234 21.49 -6.63 23.37
CA SER A 234 22.12 -7.80 22.74
C SER A 234 23.11 -7.39 21.63
N ILE A 235 22.81 -6.32 20.90
CA ILE A 235 23.73 -5.75 19.89
C ILE A 235 24.95 -5.12 20.58
N SER A 236 24.74 -4.35 21.65
CA SER A 236 25.81 -3.67 22.39
C SER A 236 26.71 -4.62 23.20
N ALA A 237 26.12 -5.63 23.87
CA ALA A 237 26.85 -6.55 24.74
C ALA A 237 27.73 -7.57 24.00
N LYS A 238 27.52 -7.73 22.69
CA LYS A 238 28.25 -8.72 21.89
C LYS A 238 29.34 -8.12 21.01
N GLY A 239 29.54 -6.80 21.05
CA GLY A 239 30.59 -6.13 20.26
C GLY A 239 30.54 -6.49 18.78
N LEU A 240 29.34 -6.74 18.25
CA LEU A 240 29.16 -7.24 16.89
C LEU A 240 29.30 -6.09 15.90
N GLY A 241 30.55 -5.80 15.52
CA GLY A 241 30.84 -5.76 14.09
C GLY A 241 30.61 -7.15 13.50
N ILE A 242 29.92 -7.18 12.38
CA ILE A 242 29.47 -8.32 11.57
C ILE A 242 30.43 -9.53 11.59
N ALA A 243 29.87 -10.73 11.86
CA ALA A 243 30.21 -12.07 11.30
C ALA A 243 30.18 -13.21 12.35
N GLY A 244 29.51 -14.33 12.03
CA GLY A 244 29.81 -15.65 12.63
C GLY A 244 28.71 -16.42 13.39
N ASP A 245 27.66 -16.83 12.69
CA ASP A 245 27.13 -18.22 12.58
C ASP A 245 26.84 -19.17 13.79
N THR A 246 26.49 -18.70 14.98
CA THR A 246 25.72 -19.58 15.94
C THR A 246 24.62 -18.86 16.72
N SER A 247 24.65 -17.53 16.73
CA SER A 247 23.61 -16.68 17.34
C SER A 247 22.32 -16.57 16.52
N ASN A 248 22.37 -16.92 15.23
CA ASN A 248 21.21 -16.84 14.33
C ASN A 248 20.11 -17.83 14.75
N GLY A 249 20.46 -19.04 15.19
CA GLY A 249 19.47 -20.05 15.57
C GLY A 249 18.59 -19.67 16.78
N ARG A 250 19.07 -18.84 17.72
CA ARG A 250 18.26 -18.38 18.87
C ARG A 250 17.39 -17.18 18.52
N LEU A 251 17.89 -16.26 17.70
CA LEU A 251 17.13 -15.11 17.22
C LEU A 251 15.98 -15.56 16.32
N VAL A 252 16.28 -16.45 15.36
CA VAL A 252 15.31 -17.03 14.42
C VAL A 252 14.22 -17.84 15.14
N LYS A 253 14.59 -18.68 16.12
CA LYS A 253 13.59 -19.40 16.94
C LYS A 253 12.67 -18.45 17.73
N ARG A 254 13.16 -17.27 18.10
CA ARG A 254 12.40 -16.30 18.89
C ARG A 254 11.49 -15.44 18.01
N ILE A 255 11.90 -15.14 16.78
CA ILE A 255 11.06 -14.54 15.73
C ILE A 255 9.88 -15.46 15.41
N GLY A 256 10.15 -16.75 15.16
CA GLY A 256 9.09 -17.74 14.92
C GLY A 256 8.13 -17.91 16.10
N TRP A 257 8.61 -17.77 17.34
CA TRP A 257 7.76 -17.79 18.53
C TRP A 257 6.84 -16.55 18.63
N ILE A 258 7.34 -15.36 18.30
CA ILE A 258 6.56 -14.11 18.28
C ILE A 258 5.48 -14.17 17.18
N ASP A 259 5.87 -14.60 15.98
CA ASP A 259 4.98 -14.72 14.83
C ASP A 259 3.87 -15.77 15.07
N LYS A 260 4.22 -16.91 15.67
CA LYS A 260 3.22 -17.89 16.13
C LYS A 260 2.28 -17.30 17.19
N ARG A 261 2.80 -16.55 18.17
CA ARG A 261 1.98 -15.87 19.19
C ARG A 261 1.08 -14.78 18.61
N ALA A 262 1.51 -14.10 17.55
CA ALA A 262 0.69 -13.12 16.83
C ALA A 262 -0.45 -13.80 16.06
N ARG A 263 -0.19 -14.99 15.48
CA ARG A 263 -1.20 -15.81 14.79
C ARG A 263 -2.17 -16.51 15.75
N ASP A 264 -1.68 -16.99 16.89
CA ASP A 264 -2.48 -17.71 17.90
C ASP A 264 -3.25 -16.78 18.86
N ALA A 265 -2.91 -15.49 18.90
CA ALA A 265 -3.67 -14.52 19.67
C ALA A 265 -4.94 -14.17 18.88
N GLU A 266 -6.10 -14.63 19.35
CA GLU A 266 -7.44 -14.19 18.93
C GLU A 266 -7.62 -12.68 19.21
N ILE A 267 -6.95 -11.85 18.44
CA ILE A 267 -7.07 -10.40 18.45
C ILE A 267 -7.82 -10.03 17.18
N HIS A 268 -9.14 -9.85 17.32
CA HIS A 268 -10.03 -9.34 16.26
C HIS A 268 -9.84 -7.84 15.98
N ASP A 269 -8.71 -7.27 16.39
CA ASP A 269 -8.39 -5.85 16.22
C ASP A 269 -7.34 -5.72 15.12
N GLU A 270 -7.80 -5.29 13.94
CA GLU A 270 -7.00 -5.18 12.72
C GLU A 270 -5.77 -4.27 12.92
N ASP A 271 -5.87 -3.27 13.80
CA ASP A 271 -4.79 -2.32 14.10
C ASP A 271 -3.65 -2.98 14.89
N THR A 272 -3.97 -3.85 15.86
CA THR A 272 -2.96 -4.60 16.61
C THR A 272 -2.30 -5.67 15.75
N ALA A 273 -3.06 -6.31 14.86
CA ALA A 273 -2.53 -7.26 13.89
C ALA A 273 -1.60 -6.57 12.87
N ALA A 274 -1.97 -5.38 12.38
CA ALA A 274 -1.15 -4.58 11.47
C ALA A 274 0.15 -4.09 12.14
N ALA A 275 0.09 -3.67 13.41
CA ALA A 275 1.27 -3.25 14.16
C ALA A 275 2.26 -4.41 14.39
N LEU A 276 1.76 -5.61 14.70
CA LEU A 276 2.59 -6.81 14.85
C LEU A 276 3.14 -7.30 13.51
N ALA A 277 2.34 -7.26 12.44
CA ALA A 277 2.78 -7.59 11.08
C ALA A 277 3.88 -6.62 10.59
N GLY A 278 3.75 -5.33 10.88
CA GLY A 278 4.77 -4.31 10.59
C GLY A 278 6.07 -4.57 11.35
N LEU A 279 5.98 -4.98 12.63
CA LEU A 279 7.15 -5.33 13.43
C LEU A 279 7.85 -6.61 12.91
N THR A 280 7.07 -7.64 12.56
CA THR A 280 7.59 -8.88 11.96
C THR A 280 8.24 -8.61 10.60
N GLY A 281 7.63 -7.76 9.76
CA GLY A 281 8.17 -7.34 8.48
C GLY A 281 9.49 -6.56 8.62
N ALA A 282 9.56 -5.64 9.58
CA ALA A 282 10.79 -4.90 9.87
C ALA A 282 11.92 -5.83 10.35
N ILE A 283 11.61 -6.81 11.22
CA ILE A 283 12.59 -7.78 11.71
C ILE A 283 13.05 -8.71 10.58
N ARG A 284 12.15 -9.14 9.68
CA ARG A 284 12.47 -9.94 8.50
C ARG A 284 13.40 -9.20 7.55
N LEU A 285 13.09 -7.94 7.24
CA LEU A 285 13.92 -7.10 6.39
C LEU A 285 15.33 -6.90 6.97
N ILE A 286 15.43 -6.72 8.30
CA ILE A 286 16.72 -6.59 8.99
C ILE A 286 17.50 -7.92 8.94
N ALA A 287 16.83 -9.07 9.09
CA ALA A 287 17.47 -10.37 9.03
C ALA A 287 17.98 -10.71 7.62
N GLU A 288 17.15 -10.47 6.59
CA GLU A 288 17.49 -10.70 5.18
C GLU A 288 18.68 -9.82 4.75
N LYS A 289 18.68 -8.54 5.11
CA LYS A 289 19.80 -7.63 4.81
C LYS A 289 21.10 -7.94 5.57
N GLN A 290 21.06 -8.84 6.55
CA GLN A 290 22.23 -9.35 7.27
C GLN A 290 22.63 -10.76 6.82
N GLY A 291 22.05 -11.25 5.71
CA GLY A 291 22.31 -12.57 5.15
C GLY A 291 21.76 -13.72 6.01
N VAL A 292 20.77 -13.44 6.85
CA VAL A 292 20.14 -14.45 7.72
C VAL A 292 18.88 -14.97 7.06
N ASP A 293 18.93 -16.21 6.55
CA ASP A 293 17.78 -16.88 5.96
C ASP A 293 16.77 -17.30 7.04
N VAL A 294 15.57 -16.71 6.97
CA VAL A 294 14.46 -16.98 7.90
C VAL A 294 13.35 -17.86 7.29
N THR A 295 13.44 -18.21 6.00
CA THR A 295 12.36 -18.86 5.23
C THR A 295 12.08 -20.29 5.70
N ALA A 296 13.12 -21.08 5.99
CA ALA A 296 12.98 -22.46 6.46
C ALA A 296 12.22 -22.61 7.80
N PHE A 297 12.06 -21.54 8.57
CA PHE A 297 11.44 -21.55 9.90
C PHE A 297 10.00 -21.03 9.96
N LEU A 298 9.52 -20.34 8.91
CA LEU A 298 8.15 -19.82 8.85
C LEU A 298 7.14 -20.82 8.25
N GLY A 299 7.62 -21.96 7.74
CA GLY A 299 6.79 -23.08 7.28
C GLY A 299 6.29 -22.97 5.84
N GLU A 300 6.82 -22.04 5.05
CA GLU A 300 6.48 -21.87 3.64
C GLU A 300 7.34 -22.81 2.79
N ASN A 301 6.74 -23.87 2.25
CA ASN A 301 7.41 -24.84 1.40
C ASN A 301 7.41 -24.31 -0.05
N PRO A 302 8.54 -24.25 -0.78
CA PRO A 302 8.60 -23.55 -2.08
C PRO A 302 7.99 -24.32 -3.27
N GLN A 303 7.26 -25.40 -3.02
CA GLN A 303 6.50 -26.13 -4.04
C GLN A 303 5.03 -26.25 -3.60
N GLY A 304 4.26 -25.20 -3.84
CA GLY A 304 2.83 -25.11 -3.54
C GLY A 304 2.26 -23.75 -3.88
#